data_AF-A0A517DVC9-F1
#
_entry.id   AF-A0A517DVC9-F1
#
_cell.length_a   1.000
_cell.length_b   1.000
_cell.length_c   1.000
_cell.angle_alpha   90.00
_cell.angle_beta   90.00
_cell.angle_gamma   90.00
#
_symmetry.space_group_name_H-M   'P 1'
#
loop_
_entity.id
_entity.type
_entity.pdbx_description
1 polymer ?
#
loop_
_entity_poly.entity_id
_entity_poly.type
_entity_poly.pdbx_seq_one_letter_code
_entity_poly.pdbx_strand_id
1 'polypeptide(L)'
;MKNLSPLADNCCYNYFSDIMQAKRKPEVKSALLVLAPDIQNRYQDYIQNKMDLSVVNSVVYNQTDKSALLNCYESTTKPLAALKTKILEAQNPTLRGKCQYCGINAPTTFDHYMPKDTFPEYSVMPINLIPCCFECNNIRNDNWLTSSNHRGTINLYYENLPTDRYLSTIVVYSDDVPVANFNIFNPGTINSTLFTIVLSHFEILKLKNRYKVQTASVASEIKRSIVAHNHPPISGHDISQWLIEEANSKRQEFGENYWEAAFIEGLATCDDFINQCIIEINNK
;
A
#
# COMPACT_ATOMS: atom_id res chain seq x y z
N MET A 1 -6.88 -3.82 0.53
CA MET A 1 -6.30 -2.60 -0.08
C MET A 1 -7.38 -1.91 -0.87
N LYS A 2 -7.34 -0.58 -0.96
CA LYS A 2 -8.18 0.22 -1.85
C LYS A 2 -7.32 1.16 -2.70
N ASN A 3 -7.86 1.58 -3.84
CA ASN A 3 -7.22 2.59 -4.65
C ASN A 3 -7.06 3.89 -3.87
N LEU A 4 -5.92 4.54 -4.09
CA LEU A 4 -5.65 5.88 -3.63
C LEU A 4 -6.23 6.88 -4.64
N SER A 5 -6.60 8.06 -4.15
CA SER A 5 -7.04 9.18 -4.99
C SER A 5 -5.82 9.94 -5.52
N PRO A 6 -5.52 9.92 -6.83
CA PRO A 6 -4.45 10.74 -7.39
C PRO A 6 -4.84 12.23 -7.38
N LEU A 7 -3.84 13.11 -7.27
CA LEU A 7 -4.04 14.52 -7.62
C LEU A 7 -4.20 14.65 -9.14
N ALA A 8 -4.92 15.66 -9.60
CA ALA A 8 -5.22 15.84 -11.02
C ALA A 8 -3.95 15.91 -11.88
N ASP A 9 -3.89 15.08 -12.93
CA ASP A 9 -2.73 14.90 -13.80
C ASP A 9 -2.27 16.22 -14.45
N ASN A 10 -3.22 17.05 -14.89
CA ASN A 10 -2.96 18.35 -15.54
C ASN A 10 -2.26 19.38 -14.64
N CYS A 11 -2.26 19.17 -13.32
CA CYS A 11 -1.62 20.04 -12.35
C CYS A 11 -0.22 19.54 -11.95
N CYS A 12 0.22 18.36 -12.38
CA CYS A 12 1.49 17.76 -11.94
C CYS A 12 2.69 18.68 -12.16
N TYR A 13 2.78 19.31 -13.34
CA TYR A 13 3.89 20.20 -13.67
C TYR A 13 3.88 21.50 -12.84
N ASN A 14 2.71 22.00 -12.44
CA ASN A 14 2.60 23.20 -11.61
C ASN A 14 3.30 23.00 -10.26
N TYR A 15 3.17 21.81 -9.66
CA TYR A 15 3.88 21.49 -8.42
C TYR A 15 5.40 21.49 -8.59
N PHE A 16 5.91 20.94 -9.70
CA PHE A 16 7.33 21.02 -10.01
C PHE A 16 7.78 22.48 -10.17
N SER A 17 7.03 23.28 -10.93
CA SER A 17 7.30 24.71 -11.14
C SER A 17 7.37 25.47 -9.82
N ASP A 18 6.39 25.29 -8.93
CA ASP A 18 6.37 25.95 -7.61
C ASP A 18 7.58 25.55 -6.74
N ILE A 19 7.93 24.25 -6.73
CA ILE A 19 9.09 23.74 -5.99
C ILE A 19 10.39 24.30 -6.55
N MET A 20 10.55 24.31 -7.88
CA MET A 20 11.69 24.88 -8.59
C MET A 20 11.84 26.37 -8.24
N GLN A 21 10.76 27.16 -8.30
CA GLN A 21 10.82 28.58 -8.00
C GLN A 21 11.24 28.88 -6.55
N ALA A 22 10.87 28.00 -5.62
CA ALA A 22 11.23 28.09 -4.21
C ALA A 22 12.69 27.70 -3.90
N LYS A 23 13.46 27.17 -4.86
CA LYS A 23 14.89 26.85 -4.67
C LYS A 23 15.72 28.12 -4.54
N ARG A 24 16.56 28.18 -3.51
CA ARG A 24 17.39 29.35 -3.17
C ARG A 24 18.83 29.27 -3.70
N LYS A 25 19.36 28.06 -3.88
CA LYS A 25 20.70 27.83 -4.40
C LYS A 25 20.73 28.18 -5.90
N PRO A 26 21.47 29.22 -6.34
CA PRO A 26 21.47 29.68 -7.74
C PRO A 26 21.84 28.59 -8.74
N GLU A 27 22.78 27.72 -8.40
CA GLU A 27 23.25 26.62 -9.23
C GLU A 27 22.15 25.56 -9.44
N VAL A 28 21.42 25.20 -8.39
CA VAL A 28 20.28 24.27 -8.47
C VAL A 28 19.14 24.89 -9.28
N LYS A 29 18.80 26.14 -8.99
CA LYS A 29 17.69 26.83 -9.68
C LYS A 29 17.97 27.00 -11.17
N SER A 30 19.20 27.37 -11.53
CA SER A 30 19.61 27.52 -12.94
C SER A 30 19.55 26.20 -13.70
N ALA A 31 20.04 25.10 -13.12
CA ALA A 31 19.95 23.77 -13.72
C ALA A 31 18.49 23.36 -13.95
N LEU A 32 17.62 23.53 -12.94
CA LEU A 32 16.19 23.20 -13.07
C LEU A 32 15.47 24.03 -14.12
N LEU A 33 15.79 25.32 -14.26
CA LEU A 33 15.20 26.19 -15.28
C LEU A 33 15.54 25.73 -16.70
N VAL A 34 16.77 25.25 -16.92
CA VAL A 34 17.19 24.67 -18.20
C VAL A 34 16.44 23.38 -18.50
N LEU A 35 16.26 22.52 -17.49
CA LEU A 35 15.57 21.23 -17.62
C LEU A 35 14.05 21.33 -17.70
N ALA A 36 13.45 22.46 -17.34
CA ALA A 36 12.01 22.60 -17.16
C ALA A 36 11.17 22.18 -18.39
N PRO A 37 11.51 22.57 -19.63
CA PRO A 37 10.77 22.13 -20.82
C PRO A 37 10.83 20.60 -21.02
N ASP A 38 12.00 19.99 -20.78
CA ASP A 38 12.17 18.55 -20.91
C ASP A 38 11.38 17.82 -19.83
N ILE A 39 11.43 18.27 -18.58
CA ILE A 39 10.65 17.69 -17.47
C ILE A 39 9.15 17.75 -17.77
N GLN A 40 8.67 18.85 -18.38
CA GLN A 40 7.27 18.94 -18.80
C GLN A 40 6.91 17.85 -19.82
N ASN A 41 7.77 17.59 -20.80
CA ASN A 41 7.59 16.51 -21.76
C ASN A 41 7.64 15.13 -21.10
N ARG A 42 8.59 14.93 -20.17
CA ARG A 42 8.70 13.68 -19.40
C ARG A 42 7.46 13.41 -18.55
N TYR A 43 6.83 14.45 -17.99
CA TYR A 43 5.57 14.31 -17.25
C TYR A 43 4.42 13.87 -18.17
N GLN A 44 4.37 14.39 -19.40
CA GLN A 44 3.38 13.93 -20.38
C GLN A 44 3.61 12.46 -20.75
N ASP A 45 4.86 12.04 -20.95
CA ASP A 45 5.22 10.63 -21.21
C ASP A 45 4.74 9.69 -20.08
N TYR A 46 4.96 10.08 -18.82
CA TYR A 46 4.44 9.34 -17.66
C TYR A 46 2.92 9.25 -17.69
N ILE A 47 2.23 10.38 -17.90
CA ILE A 47 0.75 10.44 -17.88
C ILE A 47 0.15 9.58 -19.00
N GLN A 48 0.74 9.60 -20.19
CA GLN A 48 0.32 8.79 -21.33
C GLN A 48 0.48 7.29 -21.05
N ASN A 49 1.52 6.90 -20.30
CA ASN A 49 1.85 5.51 -20.00
C ASN A 49 1.48 5.08 -18.57
N LYS A 50 0.68 5.86 -17.82
CA LYS A 50 0.38 5.58 -16.39
C LYS A 50 -0.29 4.23 -16.13
N MET A 51 -0.95 3.66 -17.14
CA MET A 51 -1.55 2.32 -17.07
C MET A 51 -0.52 1.19 -17.20
N ASP A 52 0.65 1.45 -17.79
CA ASP A 52 1.79 0.56 -17.86
C ASP A 52 3.12 1.34 -17.91
N LEU A 53 3.65 1.69 -16.75
CA LEU A 53 4.89 2.47 -16.63
C LEU A 53 6.15 1.67 -17.00
N SER A 54 6.04 0.36 -17.26
CA SER A 54 7.21 -0.46 -17.64
C SER A 54 7.79 -0.07 -19.01
N VAL A 55 7.01 0.62 -19.84
CA VAL A 55 7.43 1.11 -21.16
C VAL A 55 8.15 2.46 -21.13
N VAL A 56 8.13 3.15 -19.98
CA VAL A 56 8.76 4.47 -19.82
C VAL A 56 10.26 4.29 -19.64
N ASN A 57 11.03 4.77 -20.62
CA ASN A 57 12.49 4.68 -20.61
C ASN A 57 13.11 5.68 -19.63
N SER A 58 14.24 5.34 -19.01
CA SER A 58 15.01 6.28 -18.20
C SER A 58 15.81 7.27 -19.05
N VAL A 59 16.12 8.42 -18.48
CA VAL A 59 16.97 9.44 -19.09
C VAL A 59 18.28 9.53 -18.32
N VAL A 60 19.40 9.56 -19.06
CA VAL A 60 20.72 9.76 -18.48
C VAL A 60 20.97 11.25 -18.28
N TYR A 61 20.88 11.70 -17.03
CA TYR A 61 21.26 13.04 -16.63
C TYR A 61 22.73 13.08 -16.23
N ASN A 62 23.42 14.20 -16.52
CA ASN A 62 24.73 14.45 -15.92
C ASN A 62 24.59 14.63 -14.39
N GLN A 63 25.72 14.59 -13.69
CA GLN A 63 25.72 14.62 -12.22
C GLN A 63 25.05 15.88 -11.64
N THR A 64 25.25 17.04 -12.27
CA THR A 64 24.69 18.33 -11.85
C THR A 64 23.17 18.32 -11.95
N ASP A 65 22.65 17.90 -13.10
CA ASP A 65 21.22 17.87 -13.41
C ASP A 65 20.49 16.85 -12.54
N LYS A 66 21.06 15.64 -12.42
CA LYS A 66 20.53 14.60 -11.54
C LYS A 66 20.44 15.09 -10.09
N SER A 67 21.49 15.72 -9.59
CA SER A 67 21.52 16.25 -8.22
C SER A 67 20.52 17.39 -8.02
N ALA A 68 20.33 18.25 -9.02
CA ALA A 68 19.35 19.33 -8.96
C ALA A 68 17.90 18.81 -8.90
N LEU A 69 17.59 17.79 -9.72
CA LEU A 69 16.31 17.09 -9.72
C LEU A 69 16.03 16.41 -8.37
N LEU A 70 16.98 15.61 -7.86
CA LEU A 70 16.84 14.95 -6.55
C LEU A 70 16.67 15.96 -5.42
N ASN A 71 17.35 17.11 -5.50
CA ASN A 71 17.21 18.17 -4.52
C ASN A 71 15.76 18.67 -4.40
N CYS A 72 14.96 18.64 -5.46
CA CYS A 72 13.53 19.00 -5.42
C CYS A 72 12.76 18.25 -4.34
N TYR A 73 13.09 16.97 -4.10
CA TYR A 73 12.47 16.14 -3.07
C TYR A 73 13.23 16.14 -1.73
N GLU A 74 14.56 16.11 -1.77
CA GLU A 74 15.40 15.93 -0.57
C GLU A 74 15.51 17.19 0.29
N SER A 75 15.43 18.37 -0.34
CA SER A 75 15.45 19.63 0.36
C SER A 75 14.04 20.21 0.45
N THR A 76 13.45 20.10 1.64
CA THR A 76 12.08 20.56 1.92
C THR A 76 11.91 22.05 1.64
N THR A 77 10.95 22.35 0.76
CA THR A 77 10.45 23.71 0.50
C THR A 77 8.99 23.82 0.96
N LYS A 78 8.47 25.03 1.14
CA LYS A 78 7.04 25.24 1.46
C LYS A 78 6.12 24.58 0.41
N PRO A 79 6.36 24.72 -0.91
CA PRO A 79 5.56 24.01 -1.92
C PRO A 79 5.65 22.49 -1.83
N LEU A 80 6.82 21.90 -1.54
CA LEU A 80 6.93 20.45 -1.38
C LEU A 80 6.14 19.94 -0.16
N ALA A 81 6.23 20.66 0.97
CA ALA A 81 5.44 20.32 2.16
C ALA A 81 3.93 20.40 1.87
N ALA A 82 3.49 21.47 1.19
CA ALA A 82 2.09 21.63 0.78
C ALA A 82 1.63 20.54 -0.19
N LEU A 83 2.48 20.11 -1.14
CA LEU A 83 2.19 18.99 -2.03
C LEU A 83 1.97 17.70 -1.23
N LYS A 84 2.88 17.35 -0.32
CA LYS A 84 2.76 16.15 0.52
C LYS A 84 1.47 16.17 1.35
N THR A 85 1.13 17.31 1.93
CA THR A 85 -0.15 17.51 2.64
C THR A 85 -1.35 17.27 1.71
N LYS A 86 -1.36 17.88 0.52
CA LYS A 86 -2.44 17.68 -0.46
C LYS A 86 -2.61 16.22 -0.88
N ILE A 87 -1.51 15.49 -1.10
CA ILE A 87 -1.58 14.06 -1.43
C ILE A 87 -2.27 13.28 -0.30
N LEU A 88 -1.91 13.54 0.97
CA LEU A 88 -2.55 12.87 2.11
C LEU A 88 -4.02 13.27 2.28
N GLU A 89 -4.35 14.55 2.11
CA GLU A 89 -5.71 15.07 2.24
C GLU A 89 -6.65 14.61 1.12
N ALA A 90 -6.11 14.25 -0.06
CA ALA A 90 -6.89 13.66 -1.13
C ALA A 90 -7.38 12.24 -0.80
N GLN A 91 -6.75 11.55 0.16
CA GLN A 91 -7.10 10.18 0.51
C GLN A 91 -8.33 10.11 1.42
N ASN A 92 -9.09 9.02 1.29
CA ASN A 92 -10.20 8.72 2.20
C ASN A 92 -9.70 8.72 3.66
N PRO A 93 -10.34 9.47 4.59
CA PRO A 93 -9.93 9.55 5.98
C PRO A 93 -9.69 8.21 6.67
N THR A 94 -10.50 7.18 6.40
CA THR A 94 -10.33 5.84 7.00
C THR A 94 -9.07 5.14 6.50
N LEU A 95 -8.65 5.44 5.26
CA LEU A 95 -7.44 4.87 4.67
C LEU A 95 -6.16 5.62 5.07
N ARG A 96 -6.25 6.87 5.55
CA ARG A 96 -5.07 7.67 5.95
C ARG A 96 -4.30 7.04 7.10
N GLY A 97 -4.93 6.22 7.93
CA GLY A 97 -4.29 5.52 9.04
C GLY A 97 -3.55 4.24 8.63
N LYS A 98 -3.69 3.78 7.37
CA LYS A 98 -3.17 2.48 6.92
C LYS A 98 -2.46 2.61 5.58
N CYS A 99 -1.19 2.22 5.56
CA CYS A 99 -0.38 2.14 4.35
C CYS A 99 -1.03 1.18 3.36
N GLN A 100 -1.43 1.68 2.18
CA GLN A 100 -2.16 0.86 1.22
C GLN A 100 -1.27 -0.18 0.51
N TYR A 101 0.05 -0.16 0.68
CA TYR A 101 0.93 -1.25 0.25
C TYR A 101 0.89 -2.48 1.18
N CYS A 102 0.55 -2.35 2.47
CA CYS A 102 0.53 -3.52 3.35
C CYS A 102 -0.74 -3.64 4.21
N GLY A 103 -1.44 -2.55 4.49
CA GLY A 103 -2.58 -2.53 5.39
C GLY A 103 -2.23 -2.68 6.87
N ILE A 104 -0.95 -2.58 7.25
CA ILE A 104 -0.51 -2.77 8.65
C ILE A 104 -0.32 -1.40 9.34
N ASN A 105 0.75 -0.69 8.94
CA ASN A 105 1.24 0.53 9.59
C ASN A 105 0.69 1.80 8.95
N ALA A 106 0.75 2.93 9.65
CA ALA A 106 0.40 4.24 9.08
C ALA A 106 1.39 4.68 7.97
N PRO A 107 0.92 5.44 6.96
CA PRO A 107 1.75 6.00 5.91
C PRO A 107 2.57 7.20 6.42
N THR A 108 3.78 6.93 6.93
CA THR A 108 4.67 7.95 7.49
C THR A 108 5.67 8.53 6.49
N THR A 109 5.72 8.00 5.27
CA THR A 109 6.65 8.40 4.19
C THR A 109 5.94 8.44 2.83
N PHE A 110 6.67 8.84 1.79
CA PHE A 110 6.22 8.75 0.39
C PHE A 110 7.24 7.90 -0.37
N ASP A 111 6.75 6.83 -0.98
CA ASP A 111 7.50 5.99 -1.92
C ASP A 111 7.42 6.60 -3.32
N HIS A 112 8.49 6.45 -4.09
CA HIS A 112 8.52 6.83 -5.49
C HIS A 112 8.19 5.59 -6.33
N TYR A 113 7.01 5.56 -6.95
CA TYR A 113 6.58 4.40 -7.74
C TYR A 113 7.59 4.07 -8.86
N MET A 114 8.05 5.07 -9.60
CA MET A 114 9.27 5.00 -10.39
C MET A 114 10.42 5.58 -9.56
N PRO A 115 11.46 4.79 -9.24
CA PRO A 115 12.47 5.19 -8.26
C PRO A 115 13.21 6.45 -8.68
N LYS A 116 13.32 7.41 -7.75
CA LYS A 116 13.94 8.72 -8.01
C LYS A 116 15.40 8.62 -8.47
N ASP A 117 16.12 7.54 -8.11
CA ASP A 117 17.53 7.38 -8.47
C ASP A 117 17.70 6.99 -9.94
N THR A 118 16.69 6.35 -10.54
CA THR A 118 16.63 5.99 -11.96
C THR A 118 15.82 7.02 -12.78
N PHE A 119 14.79 7.61 -12.17
CA PHE A 119 13.88 8.59 -12.78
C PHE A 119 13.81 9.88 -11.95
N PRO A 120 14.92 10.62 -11.84
CA PRO A 120 15.00 11.81 -10.98
C PRO A 120 14.02 12.91 -11.42
N GLU A 121 13.60 12.92 -12.69
CA GLU A 121 12.59 13.84 -13.20
C GLU A 121 11.25 13.69 -12.47
N TYR A 122 10.89 12.47 -12.03
CA TYR A 122 9.62 12.20 -11.36
C TYR A 122 9.68 12.31 -9.82
N SER A 123 10.80 12.80 -9.28
CA SER A 123 11.04 12.85 -7.82
C SER A 123 10.02 13.67 -7.03
N VAL A 124 9.37 14.64 -7.65
CA VAL A 124 8.31 15.47 -7.04
C VAL A 124 6.98 15.40 -7.80
N MET A 125 6.84 14.42 -8.69
CA MET A 125 5.60 14.22 -9.44
C MET A 125 4.53 13.62 -8.53
N PRO A 126 3.36 14.28 -8.32
CA PRO A 126 2.37 13.83 -7.33
C PRO A 126 1.92 12.38 -7.52
N ILE A 127 1.69 11.99 -8.78
CA ILE A 127 1.21 10.65 -9.15
C ILE A 127 2.32 9.59 -9.19
N ASN A 128 3.56 9.99 -8.90
CA ASN A 128 4.70 9.12 -8.63
C ASN A 128 4.95 8.97 -7.11
N LEU A 129 4.31 9.79 -6.26
CA LEU A 129 4.49 9.78 -4.81
C LEU A 129 3.34 9.01 -4.13
N ILE A 130 3.65 7.83 -3.61
CA ILE A 130 2.69 6.94 -2.94
C ILE A 130 2.86 7.06 -1.42
N PRO A 131 1.87 7.57 -0.67
CA PRO A 131 1.90 7.54 0.79
C PRO A 131 2.02 6.11 1.31
N CYS A 132 3.10 5.81 2.05
CA CYS A 132 3.35 4.47 2.55
C CYS A 132 4.13 4.48 3.87
N CYS A 133 4.12 3.34 4.57
CA CYS A 133 4.90 3.19 5.79
C CYS A 133 6.39 3.05 5.45
N PHE A 134 7.24 3.49 6.39
CA PHE A 134 8.70 3.42 6.26
C PHE A 134 9.21 2.03 5.88
N GLU A 135 8.67 0.97 6.48
CA GLU A 135 9.09 -0.40 6.21
C GLU A 135 8.80 -0.82 4.76
N CYS A 136 7.62 -0.49 4.22
CA CYS A 136 7.31 -0.79 2.81
C CYS A 136 8.20 0.01 1.86
N ASN A 137 8.44 1.29 2.15
CA ASN A 137 9.31 2.15 1.35
C ASN A 137 10.73 1.54 1.26
N ASN A 138 11.30 1.16 2.41
CA ASN A 138 12.64 0.60 2.48
C ASN A 138 12.77 -0.78 1.83
N ILE A 139 11.77 -1.66 2.00
CA ILE A 139 11.81 -3.01 1.42
C ILE A 139 11.66 -2.93 -0.10
N ARG A 140 10.72 -2.10 -0.58
CA ARG A 140 10.48 -1.91 -2.01
C ARG A 140 11.72 -1.31 -2.67
N ASN A 141 12.24 -0.20 -2.13
CA ASN A 141 13.40 0.50 -2.66
C ASN A 141 13.30 0.67 -4.19
N ASP A 142 14.31 0.24 -4.95
CA ASP A 142 14.32 0.29 -6.42
C ASP A 142 13.60 -0.89 -7.11
N ASN A 143 12.94 -1.79 -6.37
CA ASN A 143 12.27 -2.98 -6.93
C ASN A 143 10.89 -2.65 -7.55
N TRP A 144 10.83 -1.63 -8.40
CA TRP A 144 9.61 -1.23 -9.10
C TRP A 144 9.29 -2.12 -10.31
N LEU A 145 10.31 -2.74 -10.91
CA LEU A 145 10.21 -3.81 -11.89
C LEU A 145 10.81 -5.09 -11.32
N THR A 146 10.28 -6.24 -11.74
CA THR A 146 10.87 -7.55 -11.45
C THR A 146 11.98 -7.87 -12.46
N SER A 147 12.73 -8.95 -12.19
CA SER A 147 13.73 -9.49 -13.12
C SER A 147 13.15 -9.89 -14.49
N SER A 148 11.84 -10.10 -14.58
CA SER A 148 11.12 -10.41 -15.82
C SER A 148 10.50 -9.17 -16.48
N ASN A 149 10.94 -7.97 -16.08
CA ASN A 149 10.55 -6.68 -16.66
C ASN A 149 9.04 -6.36 -16.61
N HIS A 150 8.33 -6.85 -15.58
CA HIS A 150 6.97 -6.39 -15.28
C HIS A 150 6.96 -5.62 -13.96
N ARG A 151 5.90 -4.86 -13.72
CA ARG A 151 5.75 -4.07 -12.48
C ARG A 151 5.77 -4.98 -11.26
N GLY A 152 6.62 -4.66 -10.28
CA GLY A 152 6.83 -5.42 -9.06
C GLY A 152 5.79 -5.13 -7.98
N THR A 153 5.22 -3.92 -7.98
CA THR A 153 4.20 -3.51 -7.02
C THR A 153 2.99 -2.92 -7.70
N ILE A 154 1.82 -3.13 -7.11
CA ILE A 154 0.55 -2.53 -7.53
C ILE A 154 0.67 -0.99 -7.52
N ASN A 155 0.30 -0.34 -8.62
CA ASN A 155 0.14 1.12 -8.63
C ASN A 155 -1.26 1.48 -8.11
N LEU A 156 -1.34 1.87 -6.85
CA LEU A 156 -2.63 2.10 -6.18
C LEU A 156 -3.42 3.30 -6.72
N TYR A 157 -2.83 4.17 -7.54
CA TYR A 157 -3.57 5.25 -8.20
C TYR A 157 -4.33 4.80 -9.45
N TYR A 158 -3.80 3.82 -10.19
CA TYR A 158 -4.28 3.53 -11.56
C TYR A 158 -4.56 2.06 -11.84
N GLU A 159 -4.10 1.14 -11.00
CA GLU A 159 -4.43 -0.27 -11.16
C GLU A 159 -5.90 -0.52 -10.80
N ASN A 160 -6.62 -1.26 -11.64
CA ASN A 160 -7.98 -1.69 -11.32
C ASN A 160 -7.91 -2.84 -10.31
N LEU A 161 -8.05 -2.54 -9.02
CA LEU A 161 -7.93 -3.56 -7.98
C LEU A 161 -9.04 -4.62 -8.14
N PRO A 162 -8.73 -5.92 -7.97
CA PRO A 162 -9.75 -6.96 -8.04
C PRO A 162 -10.80 -6.78 -6.94
N THR A 163 -12.07 -6.90 -7.33
CA THR A 163 -13.19 -7.05 -6.39
C THR A 163 -13.31 -8.49 -5.87
N ASP A 164 -12.76 -9.46 -6.61
CA ASP A 164 -12.70 -10.84 -6.16
C ASP A 164 -11.62 -11.04 -5.08
N ARG A 165 -11.87 -11.99 -4.18
CA ARG A 165 -10.91 -12.41 -3.17
C ARG A 165 -9.79 -13.22 -3.81
N TYR A 166 -8.56 -12.80 -3.54
CA TYR A 166 -7.33 -13.52 -3.85
C TYR A 166 -6.49 -13.81 -2.60
N LEU A 167 -6.83 -13.26 -1.44
CA LEU A 167 -6.16 -13.53 -0.17
C LEU A 167 -7.06 -14.38 0.72
N SER A 168 -6.55 -15.51 1.19
CA SER A 168 -7.20 -16.34 2.20
C SER A 168 -6.24 -16.70 3.33
N THR A 169 -6.79 -17.14 4.46
CA THR A 169 -6.01 -17.57 5.61
C THR A 169 -6.57 -18.86 6.17
N ILE A 170 -5.69 -19.77 6.54
CA ILE A 170 -6.01 -20.92 7.40
C ILE A 170 -5.34 -20.68 8.75
N VAL A 171 -6.10 -20.81 9.84
CA VAL A 171 -5.57 -20.71 11.19
C VAL A 171 -5.47 -22.11 11.78
N VAL A 172 -4.27 -22.48 12.20
CA VAL A 172 -3.97 -23.75 12.88
C VAL A 172 -3.37 -23.46 14.24
N TYR A 173 -3.56 -24.34 15.21
CA TYR A 173 -2.94 -24.21 16.51
C TYR A 173 -1.63 -24.99 16.57
N SER A 174 -0.62 -24.37 17.19
CA SER A 174 0.65 -25.00 17.55
C SER A 174 0.97 -24.57 18.97
N ASP A 175 1.08 -25.52 19.90
CA ASP A 175 1.35 -25.25 21.33
C ASP A 175 0.38 -24.20 21.92
N ASP A 176 -0.92 -24.35 21.68
CA ASP A 176 -2.00 -23.43 22.09
C ASP A 176 -1.91 -22.00 21.50
N VAL A 177 -1.02 -21.76 20.54
CA VAL A 177 -0.90 -20.48 19.84
C VAL A 177 -1.53 -20.55 18.44
N PRO A 178 -2.41 -19.60 18.06
CA PRO A 178 -2.96 -19.54 16.71
C PRO A 178 -1.89 -19.09 15.70
N VAL A 179 -1.62 -19.95 14.72
CA VAL A 179 -0.69 -19.72 13.61
C VAL A 179 -1.48 -19.50 12.33
N ALA A 180 -1.38 -18.29 11.77
CA ALA A 180 -2.01 -17.95 10.51
C ALA A 180 -1.12 -18.28 9.30
N ASN A 181 -1.70 -18.99 8.34
CA ASN A 181 -1.08 -19.31 7.05
C ASN A 181 -1.83 -18.59 5.93
N PHE A 182 -1.25 -17.50 5.42
CA PHE A 182 -1.83 -16.70 4.35
C PHE A 182 -1.51 -17.30 2.97
N ASN A 183 -2.53 -17.47 2.14
CA ASN A 183 -2.41 -17.94 0.78
C ASN A 183 -2.92 -16.90 -0.24
N ILE A 184 -2.26 -16.85 -1.40
CA ILE A 184 -2.71 -16.05 -2.54
C ILE A 184 -3.18 -17.00 -3.63
N PHE A 185 -4.36 -16.78 -4.16
CA PHE A 185 -4.95 -17.61 -5.20
C PHE A 185 -5.64 -16.76 -6.26
N ASN A 186 -5.75 -17.27 -7.49
CA ASN A 186 -6.57 -16.64 -8.53
C ASN A 186 -7.89 -17.42 -8.62
N PRO A 187 -9.06 -16.79 -8.38
CA PRO A 187 -10.36 -17.43 -8.55
C PRO A 187 -10.73 -17.71 -10.02
N GLY A 188 -9.87 -17.33 -10.98
CA GLY A 188 -10.07 -17.49 -12.43
C GLY A 188 -10.62 -16.24 -13.11
N THR A 189 -11.10 -15.26 -12.34
CA THR A 189 -11.67 -14.00 -12.82
C THR A 189 -10.67 -12.84 -12.82
N ILE A 190 -9.53 -12.99 -12.12
CA ILE A 190 -8.49 -11.95 -12.07
C ILE A 190 -7.57 -12.09 -13.28
N ASN A 191 -7.44 -11.01 -14.05
CA ASN A 191 -6.53 -10.93 -15.20
C ASN A 191 -5.11 -11.39 -14.83
N SER A 192 -4.47 -12.20 -15.69
CA SER A 192 -3.17 -12.81 -15.42
C SER A 192 -2.04 -11.80 -15.21
N THR A 193 -2.05 -10.68 -15.95
CA THR A 193 -1.05 -9.61 -15.80
C THR A 193 -1.19 -8.96 -14.43
N LEU A 194 -2.40 -8.58 -14.05
CA LEU A 194 -2.68 -8.03 -12.72
C LEU A 194 -2.35 -9.03 -11.61
N PHE A 195 -2.74 -10.29 -11.77
CA PHE A 195 -2.45 -11.32 -10.77
C PHE A 195 -0.94 -11.54 -10.59
N THR A 196 -0.16 -11.45 -11.67
CA THR A 196 1.32 -11.48 -11.61
C THR A 196 1.87 -10.32 -10.79
N ILE A 197 1.34 -9.10 -10.97
CA ILE A 197 1.69 -7.92 -10.16
C ILE A 197 1.30 -8.14 -8.68
N VAL A 198 0.12 -8.72 -8.41
CA VAL A 198 -0.32 -9.06 -7.04
C VAL A 198 0.66 -10.03 -6.37
N LEU A 199 1.07 -11.09 -7.06
CA LEU A 199 2.05 -12.04 -6.53
C LEU A 199 3.38 -11.34 -6.20
N SER A 200 3.92 -10.57 -7.14
CA SER A 200 5.18 -9.84 -6.90
C SER A 200 5.07 -8.80 -5.79
N HIS A 201 3.93 -8.13 -5.67
CA HIS A 201 3.69 -7.17 -4.60
C HIS A 201 3.79 -7.83 -3.22
N PHE A 202 3.20 -9.01 -3.06
CA PHE A 202 3.28 -9.77 -1.80
C PHE A 202 4.68 -10.31 -1.53
N GLU A 203 5.38 -10.80 -2.55
CA GLU A 203 6.74 -11.32 -2.42
C GLU A 203 7.74 -10.22 -2.07
N ILE A 204 7.77 -9.12 -2.84
CA ILE A 204 8.68 -7.99 -2.62
C ILE A 204 8.47 -7.42 -1.22
N LEU A 205 7.22 -7.13 -0.83
CA LEU A 205 6.91 -6.51 0.46
C LEU A 205 6.84 -7.51 1.63
N LYS A 206 7.10 -8.80 1.37
CA LYS A 206 7.11 -9.90 2.34
C LYS A 206 5.81 -9.97 3.17
N LEU A 207 4.67 -9.72 2.53
CA LEU A 207 3.41 -9.45 3.21
C LEU A 207 2.92 -10.64 4.03
N LYS A 208 2.99 -11.88 3.51
CA LYS A 208 2.54 -13.08 4.24
C LYS A 208 3.23 -13.23 5.60
N ASN A 209 4.54 -13.05 5.63
CA ASN A 209 5.34 -13.14 6.87
C ASN A 209 5.01 -11.99 7.83
N ARG A 210 4.87 -10.77 7.29
CA ARG A 210 4.53 -9.59 8.11
C ARG A 210 3.13 -9.71 8.71
N TYR A 211 2.16 -10.23 7.97
CA TYR A 211 0.81 -10.50 8.49
C TYR A 211 0.81 -11.56 9.57
N LYS A 212 1.55 -12.66 9.37
CA LYS A 212 1.72 -13.72 10.39
C LYS A 212 2.20 -13.17 11.73
N VAL A 213 3.10 -12.19 11.74
CA VAL A 213 3.59 -11.57 12.98
C VAL A 213 2.49 -10.78 13.71
N GLN A 214 1.49 -10.25 13.01
CA GLN A 214 0.40 -9.46 13.61
C GLN A 214 -0.73 -10.33 14.17
N THR A 215 -0.83 -11.61 13.79
CA THR A 215 -2.06 -12.38 14.04
C THR A 215 -2.30 -12.70 15.50
N ALA A 216 -1.26 -12.91 16.30
CA ALA A 216 -1.41 -13.23 17.73
C ALA A 216 -2.06 -12.07 18.50
N SER A 217 -1.65 -10.82 18.24
CA SER A 217 -2.25 -9.65 18.89
C SER A 217 -3.69 -9.42 18.44
N VAL A 218 -3.96 -9.59 17.15
CA VAL A 218 -5.31 -9.43 16.58
C VAL A 218 -6.26 -10.52 17.10
N ALA A 219 -5.82 -11.79 17.15
CA ALA A 219 -6.62 -12.89 17.70
C ALA A 219 -6.99 -12.64 19.16
N SER A 220 -6.02 -12.14 19.95
CA SER A 220 -6.23 -11.81 21.36
C SER A 220 -7.24 -10.67 21.54
N GLU A 221 -7.19 -9.64 20.69
CA GLU A 221 -8.16 -8.54 20.69
C GLU A 221 -9.57 -9.01 20.34
N ILE A 222 -9.70 -9.80 19.26
CA ILE A 222 -10.96 -10.37 18.82
C ILE A 222 -11.56 -11.27 19.90
N LYS A 223 -10.77 -12.18 20.48
CA LYS A 223 -11.23 -13.06 21.55
C LYS A 223 -11.76 -12.26 22.74
N ARG A 224 -11.01 -11.23 23.19
CA ARG A 224 -11.48 -10.34 24.26
C ARG A 224 -12.81 -9.68 23.91
N SER A 225 -12.98 -9.21 22.67
CA SER A 225 -14.22 -8.58 22.22
C SER A 225 -15.40 -9.56 22.24
N ILE A 226 -15.22 -10.77 21.68
CA ILE A 226 -16.24 -11.83 21.67
C ILE A 226 -16.62 -12.18 23.12
N VAL A 227 -15.63 -12.46 23.96
CA VAL A 227 -15.85 -12.81 25.36
C VAL A 227 -16.57 -11.68 26.09
N ALA A 228 -16.18 -10.42 25.88
CA ALA A 228 -16.77 -9.25 26.54
C ALA A 228 -18.27 -9.07 26.27
N HIS A 229 -18.73 -9.34 25.04
CA HIS A 229 -20.07 -8.99 24.59
C HIS A 229 -21.05 -10.16 24.53
N ASN A 230 -20.66 -11.35 24.99
CA ASN A 230 -21.48 -12.55 24.94
C ASN A 230 -21.61 -13.21 26.32
N HIS A 231 -22.69 -13.96 26.51
CA HIS A 231 -23.02 -14.72 27.72
C HIS A 231 -23.58 -16.09 27.35
N PRO A 232 -23.51 -17.09 28.25
CA PRO A 232 -24.14 -18.39 28.01
C PRO A 232 -25.68 -18.31 27.93
N PRO A 233 -26.34 -19.17 27.13
CA PRO A 233 -25.73 -20.10 26.18
C PRO A 233 -25.31 -19.40 24.87
N ILE A 234 -24.16 -19.79 24.32
CA ILE A 234 -23.69 -19.38 22.99
C ILE A 234 -23.18 -20.60 22.23
N SER A 235 -23.50 -20.68 20.94
CA SER A 235 -23.00 -21.75 20.07
C SER A 235 -21.74 -21.32 19.31
N GLY A 236 -20.96 -22.29 18.84
CA GLY A 236 -19.85 -22.01 17.93
C GLY A 236 -20.30 -21.38 16.61
N HIS A 237 -21.53 -21.66 16.17
CA HIS A 237 -22.12 -21.02 15.00
C HIS A 237 -22.31 -19.51 15.20
N ASP A 238 -22.80 -19.09 16.38
CA ASP A 238 -23.00 -17.66 16.69
C ASP A 238 -21.67 -16.89 16.65
N ILE A 239 -20.61 -17.48 17.22
CA ILE A 239 -19.26 -16.89 17.18
C ILE A 239 -18.72 -16.83 15.75
N SER A 240 -18.91 -17.90 14.96
CA SER A 240 -18.50 -17.94 13.56
C SER A 240 -19.22 -16.87 12.72
N GLN A 241 -20.53 -16.68 12.91
CA GLN A 241 -21.29 -15.62 12.22
C GLN A 241 -20.80 -14.23 12.61
N TRP A 242 -20.56 -13.98 13.90
CA TRP A 242 -20.00 -12.71 14.36
C TRP A 242 -18.65 -12.41 13.72
N LEU A 243 -17.76 -13.40 13.62
CA LEU A 243 -16.46 -13.26 12.95
C LEU A 243 -16.61 -12.94 11.46
N ILE A 244 -17.57 -13.59 10.77
CA ILE A 244 -17.85 -13.31 9.35
C ILE A 244 -18.34 -11.87 9.16
N GLU A 245 -19.23 -11.39 10.04
CA GLU A 245 -19.73 -10.01 10.02
C GLU A 245 -18.60 -9.00 10.26
N GLU A 246 -17.74 -9.25 11.24
CA GLU A 246 -16.57 -8.41 11.52
C GLU A 246 -15.60 -8.40 10.32
N ALA A 247 -15.33 -9.57 9.71
CA ALA A 247 -14.51 -9.65 8.50
C ALA A 247 -15.11 -8.83 7.34
N ASN A 248 -16.43 -8.89 7.14
CA ASN A 248 -17.14 -8.12 6.12
C ASN A 248 -17.06 -6.60 6.38
N SER A 249 -17.20 -6.17 7.64
CA SER A 249 -17.00 -4.77 8.05
C SER A 249 -15.59 -4.28 7.67
N LYS A 250 -14.56 -5.07 7.99
CA LYS A 250 -13.17 -4.74 7.61
C LYS A 250 -12.96 -4.67 6.09
N ARG A 251 -13.60 -5.54 5.30
CA ARG A 251 -13.54 -5.48 3.82
C ARG A 251 -14.19 -4.20 3.31
N GLN A 252 -15.36 -3.86 3.83
CA GLN A 252 -16.06 -2.64 3.44
C GLN A 252 -15.19 -1.40 3.71
N GLU A 253 -14.44 -1.38 4.81
CA GLU A 253 -13.58 -0.26 5.16
C GLU A 253 -12.26 -0.22 4.37
N PHE A 254 -11.51 -1.33 4.36
CA PHE A 254 -10.11 -1.38 3.88
C PHE A 254 -9.90 -2.15 2.56
N GLY A 255 -10.99 -2.66 1.98
CA GLY A 255 -11.04 -3.37 0.70
C GLY A 255 -11.09 -4.89 0.83
N GLU A 256 -11.59 -5.55 -0.22
CA GLU A 256 -11.91 -6.99 -0.27
C GLU A 256 -10.79 -7.92 0.17
N ASN A 257 -9.55 -7.55 -0.16
CA ASN A 257 -8.34 -8.32 0.12
C ASN A 257 -7.53 -7.73 1.29
N TYR A 258 -8.20 -7.12 2.27
CA TYR A 258 -7.56 -6.66 3.50
C TYR A 258 -7.16 -7.85 4.38
N TRP A 259 -5.95 -7.83 4.91
CA TRP A 259 -5.34 -8.99 5.56
C TRP A 259 -6.01 -9.36 6.89
N GLU A 260 -6.45 -8.39 7.70
CA GLU A 260 -7.16 -8.68 8.95
C GLU A 260 -8.50 -9.35 8.64
N ALA A 261 -9.21 -8.92 7.60
CA ALA A 261 -10.46 -9.55 7.18
C ALA A 261 -10.25 -11.02 6.78
N ALA A 262 -9.20 -11.30 5.99
CA ALA A 262 -8.85 -12.67 5.62
C ALA A 262 -8.44 -13.50 6.85
N PHE A 263 -7.78 -12.90 7.83
CA PHE A 263 -7.41 -13.58 9.07
C PHE A 263 -8.62 -13.88 9.96
N ILE A 264 -9.52 -12.92 10.14
CA ILE A 264 -10.77 -13.06 10.91
C ILE A 264 -11.65 -14.16 10.29
N GLU A 265 -11.75 -14.21 8.96
CA GLU A 265 -12.44 -15.29 8.27
C GLU A 265 -11.79 -16.66 8.55
N GLY A 266 -10.46 -16.74 8.61
CA GLY A 266 -9.76 -17.95 9.02
C GLY A 266 -10.04 -18.37 10.47
N LEU A 267 -10.26 -17.41 11.38
CA LEU A 267 -10.71 -17.70 12.76
C LEU A 267 -12.15 -18.23 12.78
N ALA A 268 -13.02 -17.75 11.89
CA ALA A 268 -14.42 -18.17 11.80
C ALA A 268 -14.59 -19.65 11.44
N THR A 269 -13.56 -20.27 10.89
CA THR A 269 -13.50 -21.69 10.54
C THR A 269 -12.52 -22.48 11.43
N CYS A 270 -12.05 -21.89 12.53
CA CYS A 270 -11.06 -22.49 13.41
C CYS A 270 -11.74 -22.98 14.70
N ASP A 271 -12.03 -24.29 14.77
CA ASP A 271 -12.74 -24.90 15.91
C ASP A 271 -12.02 -24.65 17.24
N ASP A 272 -10.68 -24.73 17.27
CA ASP A 272 -9.90 -24.47 18.48
C ASP A 272 -10.10 -23.05 19.02
N PHE A 273 -10.08 -22.04 18.14
CA PHE A 273 -10.31 -20.65 18.53
C PHE A 273 -11.74 -20.44 19.06
N ILE A 274 -12.72 -20.99 18.35
CA ILE A 274 -14.14 -20.90 18.73
C ILE A 274 -14.37 -21.58 20.08
N ASN A 275 -13.82 -22.77 20.29
CA ASN A 275 -13.94 -23.52 21.54
C ASN A 275 -13.27 -22.77 22.70
N GLN A 276 -12.11 -22.16 22.50
CA GLN A 276 -11.48 -21.32 23.52
C GLN A 276 -12.38 -20.13 23.91
N CYS A 277 -13.04 -19.48 22.95
CA CYS A 277 -13.98 -18.40 23.24
C CYS A 277 -15.19 -18.89 24.07
N ILE A 278 -15.78 -20.05 23.71
CA ILE A 278 -16.90 -20.64 24.44
C ILE A 278 -16.51 -20.98 25.89
N ILE A 279 -15.34 -21.60 26.08
CA ILE A 279 -14.82 -21.94 27.41
C ILE A 279 -14.67 -20.68 28.25
N GLU A 280 -14.07 -19.61 27.71
CA GLU A 280 -13.91 -18.35 28.43
C GLU A 280 -15.25 -17.66 28.74
N ILE A 281 -16.23 -17.70 27.84
CA ILE A 281 -17.58 -17.15 28.06
C ILE A 281 -18.31 -17.92 29.18
N ASN A 282 -18.21 -19.25 29.20
CA ASN A 282 -18.85 -20.08 30.22
C ASN A 282 -18.22 -19.92 31.62
N ASN A 283 -16.97 -19.45 31.68
CA ASN A 283 -16.23 -19.23 32.92
C ASN A 283 -16.36 -17.79 33.47
N LYS A 284 -17.14 -16.92 32.80
CA LYS A 284 -17.48 -15.56 33.29
C LYS A 284 -18.56 -15.60 34.35
#